data_AF-A0A7J5D245-F1
#
_entry.id   AF-A0A7J5D245-F1
#
_cell.length_a   1.000
_cell.length_b   1.000
_cell.length_c   1.000
_cell.angle_alpha   90.00
_cell.angle_beta   90.00
_cell.angle_gamma   90.00
#
_symmetry.space_group_name_H-M   'P 1'
#
loop_
_entity.id
_entity.type
_entity.pdbx_description
1 polymer ?
#
loop_
_entity_poly.entity_id
_entity_poly.type
_entity_poly.pdbx_seq_one_letter_code
_entity_poly.pdbx_strand_id
1 'polypeptide(L)'
;MTGRQEPYYLSYEGDFGLSGLAEAFALSPAPENARAALDLATAKLDAYDRDRPVDSVDHLSADQRSILGYDTSHDEWGYADDLRADVRTLIGSPLSDEAIRTVWRAAAGGVWDPAAHGKSTRDWLRCVEETCAARPPRKVPGRRPAPSLLWDARPPSADEVRDDVTAEIRSCHERWADSLPSPDTLTALEEVAVHAHPELAFRLFLRVLKACSVRIDKERYDRFQALGDRFGHHGLLIDTGLDVAWPPVDPARRDAVWDFGLSHLAGQAHQDWHGGREDIRRAVEADDIGQTPGSAAAVLLDDALRLLRSALPDAAVSALWSGAADWPRSTDGRDRLRLIADVCRERLREVVPAYGPVVAPARTELADTVLREVRETASTVADKAVSPHWRPVPATEVMDALEHVVTRIDPDLGFRLFLRVLGRLSVSLTQEQYDRYQAIGERFGYGEYHVSDVDHLVETG
;
A
#
# COMPACT_ATOMS: atom_id res chain seq x y z
N MET A 1 22.38 12.91 13.02
CA MET A 1 21.00 12.49 13.36
C MET A 1 20.04 13.18 12.40
N THR A 2 19.94 12.63 11.21
CA THR A 2 19.07 13.09 10.13
C THR A 2 18.43 11.84 9.54
N GLY A 3 17.54 11.23 10.33
CA GLY A 3 16.61 10.23 9.81
C GLY A 3 15.65 10.98 8.92
N ARG A 4 15.83 10.86 7.60
CA ARG A 4 14.90 11.40 6.62
C ARG A 4 13.62 10.60 6.78
N GLN A 5 12.67 11.21 7.48
CA GLN A 5 11.33 10.67 7.72
C GLN A 5 10.62 10.48 6.39
N GLU A 6 10.02 9.30 6.23
CA GLU A 6 8.91 9.10 5.33
C GLU A 6 7.83 10.15 5.61
N PRO A 7 7.26 10.79 4.59
CA PRO A 7 6.05 11.56 4.75
C PRO A 7 4.87 10.58 4.79
N TYR A 8 4.42 10.23 6.00
CA TYR A 8 3.12 9.56 6.18
C TYR A 8 2.00 10.58 5.90
N TYR A 9 1.52 10.61 4.66
CA TYR A 9 0.30 11.32 4.29
C TYR A 9 -0.74 10.30 3.81
N LEU A 10 -1.52 9.71 4.73
CA LEU A 10 -2.69 8.91 4.37
C LEU A 10 -3.88 9.86 4.19
N SER A 11 -4.15 10.30 2.96
CA SER A 11 -5.55 10.56 2.60
C SER A 11 -6.31 9.24 2.75
N TYR A 12 -7.59 9.28 3.15
CA TYR A 12 -8.42 8.12 3.50
C TYR A 12 -7.97 6.79 2.85
N GLU A 13 -7.78 5.74 3.66
CA GLU A 13 -7.41 4.39 3.18
C GLU A 13 -8.48 3.74 2.27
N GLY A 14 -9.53 4.46 1.87
CA GLY A 14 -10.64 3.98 1.05
C GLY A 14 -11.58 5.10 0.60
N ASP A 15 -12.81 4.74 0.24
CA ASP A 15 -13.82 5.69 -0.24
C ASP A 15 -14.21 6.72 0.85
N PHE A 16 -14.29 8.01 0.48
CA PHE A 16 -14.61 9.11 1.41
C PHE A 16 -15.61 10.11 0.80
N GLY A 17 -16.09 11.06 1.60
CA GLY A 17 -17.12 12.00 1.17
C GLY A 17 -18.36 11.27 0.64
N LEU A 18 -18.86 11.69 -0.52
CA LEU A 18 -20.04 11.08 -1.13
C LEU A 18 -19.80 9.65 -1.66
N SER A 19 -18.60 9.33 -2.15
CA SER A 19 -18.29 7.94 -2.57
C SER A 19 -18.22 7.01 -1.37
N GLY A 20 -17.66 7.46 -0.23
CA GLY A 20 -17.65 6.71 1.03
C GLY A 20 -19.04 6.52 1.64
N LEU A 21 -19.94 7.49 1.44
CA LEU A 21 -21.35 7.34 1.84
C LEU A 21 -22.02 6.28 0.95
N ALA A 22 -21.84 6.36 -0.37
CA ALA A 22 -22.38 5.39 -1.31
C ALA A 22 -21.89 3.95 -1.04
N GLU A 23 -20.61 3.79 -0.66
CA GLU A 23 -20.08 2.51 -0.19
C GLU A 23 -20.85 1.98 1.03
N ALA A 24 -21.10 2.83 2.04
CA ALA A 24 -21.86 2.44 3.22
C ALA A 24 -23.26 1.93 2.88
N PHE A 25 -23.92 2.53 1.87
CA PHE A 25 -25.20 2.02 1.35
C PHE A 25 -25.03 0.68 0.62
N ALA A 26 -24.02 0.53 -0.22
CA ALA A 26 -23.78 -0.71 -0.97
C ALA A 26 -23.48 -1.91 -0.06
N LEU A 27 -22.86 -1.68 1.10
CA LEU A 27 -22.52 -2.71 2.09
C LEU A 27 -23.62 -2.96 3.14
N SER A 28 -24.66 -2.12 3.17
CA SER A 28 -25.74 -2.20 4.15
C SER A 28 -27.01 -2.81 3.56
N PRO A 29 -27.90 -3.38 4.40
CA PRO A 29 -29.25 -3.71 3.97
C PRO A 29 -29.99 -2.48 3.42
N ALA A 30 -30.87 -2.71 2.44
CA ALA A 30 -31.68 -1.64 1.83
C ALA A 30 -32.48 -0.87 2.90
N PRO A 31 -32.31 0.45 3.03
CA PRO A 31 -33.10 1.23 3.97
C PRO A 31 -34.58 1.20 3.60
N GLU A 32 -35.44 0.96 4.59
CA GLU A 32 -36.89 0.83 4.36
C GLU A 32 -37.56 2.15 3.97
N ASN A 33 -36.97 3.29 4.34
CA ASN A 33 -37.51 4.62 4.10
C ASN A 33 -36.42 5.70 4.21
N ALA A 34 -36.79 6.94 3.86
CA ALA A 34 -35.86 8.07 3.85
C ALA A 34 -35.27 8.41 5.23
N ARG A 35 -35.97 8.08 6.32
CA ARG A 35 -35.45 8.27 7.67
C ARG A 35 -34.35 7.26 7.98
N ALA A 36 -34.58 5.97 7.69
CA ALA A 36 -33.57 4.93 7.85
C ALA A 36 -32.32 5.20 7.00
N ALA A 37 -32.48 5.71 5.77
CA ALA A 37 -31.36 6.11 4.93
C ALA A 37 -30.54 7.27 5.55
N LEU A 38 -31.22 8.24 6.18
CA LEU A 38 -30.54 9.34 6.87
C LEU A 38 -29.86 8.88 8.18
N ASP A 39 -30.46 7.92 8.87
CA ASP A 39 -29.87 7.30 10.07
C ASP A 39 -28.58 6.54 9.70
N LEU A 40 -28.53 5.86 8.54
CA LEU A 40 -27.30 5.26 8.01
C LEU A 40 -26.21 6.32 7.73
N ALA A 41 -26.57 7.42 7.08
CA ALA A 41 -25.62 8.53 6.85
C ALA A 41 -25.10 9.11 8.17
N THR A 42 -25.98 9.26 9.16
CA THR A 42 -25.60 9.70 10.51
C THR A 42 -24.67 8.70 11.19
N ALA A 43 -24.95 7.40 11.09
CA ALA A 43 -24.11 6.35 11.66
C ALA A 43 -22.71 6.29 11.02
N LYS A 44 -22.61 6.49 9.70
CA LYS A 44 -21.30 6.58 9.01
C LYS A 44 -20.50 7.80 9.48
N LEU A 45 -21.14 8.96 9.58
CA LEU A 45 -20.51 10.16 10.15
C LEU A 45 -20.08 9.93 11.62
N ASP A 46 -20.89 9.26 12.43
CA ASP A 46 -20.57 8.92 13.83
C ASP A 46 -19.45 7.88 13.97
N ALA A 47 -19.23 7.02 12.97
CA ALA A 47 -18.10 6.10 12.95
C ALA A 47 -16.79 6.88 12.80
N TYR A 48 -16.71 7.79 11.82
CA TYR A 48 -15.54 8.66 11.64
C TYR A 48 -15.33 9.66 12.79
N ASP A 49 -16.40 10.05 13.48
CA ASP A 49 -16.25 10.90 14.67
C ASP A 49 -15.74 10.12 15.89
N ARG A 50 -16.01 8.80 15.96
CA ARG A 50 -15.61 7.92 17.08
C ARG A 50 -14.24 7.27 16.90
N ASP A 51 -13.75 7.15 15.67
CA ASP A 51 -12.32 6.91 15.43
C ASP A 51 -11.56 8.07 16.05
N ARG A 52 -11.09 7.85 17.28
CA ARG A 52 -10.40 8.86 18.05
C ARG A 52 -9.12 9.23 17.30
N PRO A 53 -8.70 10.50 17.31
CA PRO A 53 -7.27 10.79 17.23
C PRO A 53 -6.61 9.93 18.31
N VAL A 54 -5.59 9.16 17.94
CA VAL A 54 -4.73 8.42 18.89
C VAL A 54 -4.58 9.25 20.15
N ASP A 55 -4.98 8.70 21.32
CA ASP A 55 -5.09 9.44 22.58
C ASP A 55 -3.93 10.45 22.74
N SER A 56 -4.26 11.75 22.65
CA SER A 56 -3.44 12.93 22.98
C SER A 56 -1.92 12.70 23.03
N VAL A 57 -1.24 12.88 21.89
CA VAL A 57 0.21 13.09 21.80
C VAL A 57 0.65 14.48 22.30
N ASP A 58 -0.21 15.19 23.04
CA ASP A 58 0.08 16.53 23.58
C ASP A 58 1.25 16.53 24.57
N HIS A 59 1.55 15.37 25.16
CA HIS A 59 2.69 15.15 26.04
C HIS A 59 4.02 14.97 25.30
N LEU A 60 4.00 14.76 23.98
CA LEU A 60 5.19 14.61 23.14
C LEU A 60 5.64 15.98 22.60
N SER A 61 6.94 16.24 22.59
CA SER A 61 7.52 17.44 21.97
C SER A 61 7.36 17.41 20.43
N ALA A 62 7.51 18.56 19.78
CA ALA A 62 7.44 18.65 18.31
C ALA A 62 8.43 17.67 17.62
N ASP A 63 9.64 17.55 18.16
CA ASP A 63 10.66 16.61 17.66
C ASP A 63 10.24 15.15 17.86
N GLN A 64 9.59 14.81 18.99
CA GLN A 64 9.12 13.45 19.26
C GLN A 64 7.95 13.05 18.35
N ARG A 65 7.04 13.98 18.04
CA ARG A 65 5.93 13.74 17.09
C ARG A 65 6.45 13.53 15.67
N SER A 66 7.45 14.30 15.28
CA SER A 66 8.18 14.12 14.02
C SER A 66 8.86 12.75 13.98
N ILE A 67 9.68 12.40 14.99
CA ILE A 67 10.44 11.12 15.06
C ILE A 67 9.54 9.88 14.98
N LEU A 68 8.32 9.95 15.52
CA LEU A 68 7.38 8.84 15.58
C LEU A 68 6.38 8.81 14.41
N GLY A 69 6.54 9.68 13.40
CA GLY A 69 5.64 9.72 12.24
C GLY A 69 4.23 10.24 12.53
N TYR A 70 4.00 10.85 13.70
CA TYR A 70 2.71 11.45 14.09
C TYR A 70 2.46 12.83 13.48
N ASP A 71 3.15 13.19 12.38
CA ASP A 71 2.75 14.35 11.59
C ASP A 71 1.55 14.02 10.69
N THR A 72 0.54 13.37 11.27
CA THR A 72 -0.70 13.06 10.59
C THR A 72 -1.50 14.36 10.44
N SER A 73 -1.50 14.88 9.22
CA SER A 73 -2.38 15.91 8.68
C SER A 73 -3.87 15.51 8.61
N HIS A 74 -4.27 14.42 9.27
CA HIS A 74 -5.50 13.68 8.97
C HIS A 74 -6.73 14.18 9.74
N ASP A 75 -6.53 15.15 10.64
CA ASP A 75 -7.59 15.73 11.47
C ASP A 75 -7.92 17.20 11.12
N GLU A 76 -7.39 17.75 10.02
CA GLU A 76 -7.69 19.14 9.64
C GLU A 76 -9.08 19.31 9.02
N TRP A 77 -9.66 18.26 8.42
CA TRP A 77 -11.00 18.26 7.83
C TRP A 77 -11.73 16.96 8.17
N GLY A 78 -12.84 17.06 8.91
CA GLY A 78 -13.62 15.86 9.24
C GLY A 78 -14.37 15.33 8.01
N TYR A 79 -14.62 14.03 7.95
CA TYR A 79 -15.45 13.37 6.91
C TYR A 79 -16.77 14.10 6.61
N ALA A 80 -17.35 14.77 7.62
CA ALA A 80 -18.54 15.61 7.44
C ALA A 80 -18.33 16.81 6.50
N ASP A 81 -17.16 17.45 6.52
CA ASP A 81 -16.83 18.58 5.66
C ASP A 81 -16.60 18.12 4.20
N ASP A 82 -15.89 17.02 3.99
CA ASP A 82 -15.69 16.43 2.65
C ASP A 82 -17.01 15.98 2.03
N LEU A 83 -17.84 15.25 2.80
CA LEU A 83 -19.18 14.85 2.36
C LEU A 83 -20.05 16.07 2.05
N ARG A 84 -19.99 17.12 2.88
CA ARG A 84 -20.75 18.35 2.65
C ARG A 84 -20.27 19.09 1.40
N ALA A 85 -18.96 19.13 1.14
CA ALA A 85 -18.40 19.75 -0.06
C ALA A 85 -18.86 19.02 -1.33
N ASP A 86 -18.80 17.68 -1.34
CA ASP A 86 -19.29 16.86 -2.46
C ASP A 86 -20.79 17.09 -2.70
N VAL A 87 -21.59 17.04 -1.63
CA VAL A 87 -23.04 17.23 -1.68
C VAL A 87 -23.39 18.62 -2.24
N ARG A 88 -22.73 19.67 -1.76
CA ARG A 88 -22.93 21.05 -2.25
C ARG A 88 -22.56 21.21 -3.71
N THR A 89 -21.48 20.55 -4.13
CA THR A 89 -21.03 20.54 -5.52
C THR A 89 -22.12 20.00 -6.43
N LEU A 90 -22.76 18.88 -6.08
CA LEU A 90 -23.87 18.34 -6.88
C LEU A 90 -25.15 19.19 -6.78
N ILE A 91 -25.54 19.66 -5.59
CA ILE A 91 -26.74 20.49 -5.41
C ILE A 91 -26.64 21.82 -6.18
N GLY A 92 -25.45 22.43 -6.21
CA GLY A 92 -25.19 23.70 -6.88
C GLY A 92 -24.92 23.60 -8.38
N SER A 93 -24.74 22.38 -8.91
CA SER A 93 -24.45 22.15 -10.32
C SER A 93 -25.70 22.32 -11.21
N PRO A 94 -25.52 22.56 -12.53
CA PRO A 94 -26.62 22.61 -13.50
C PRO A 94 -27.11 21.22 -13.93
N LEU A 95 -26.57 20.13 -13.37
CA LEU A 95 -26.97 18.75 -13.67
C LEU A 95 -28.46 18.53 -13.42
N SER A 96 -29.12 17.66 -14.19
CA SER A 96 -30.50 17.29 -13.92
C SER A 96 -30.63 16.43 -12.65
N ASP A 97 -31.80 16.41 -12.00
CA ASP A 97 -32.01 15.52 -10.84
C ASP A 97 -31.89 14.05 -11.23
N GLU A 98 -32.27 13.71 -12.47
CA GLU A 98 -32.16 12.34 -13.00
C GLU A 98 -30.70 11.93 -13.25
N ALA A 99 -29.83 12.84 -13.70
CA ALA A 99 -28.40 12.57 -13.82
C ALA A 99 -27.79 12.29 -12.43
N ILE A 100 -28.07 13.15 -11.44
CA ILE A 100 -27.61 12.96 -10.04
C ILE A 100 -28.14 11.64 -9.47
N ARG A 101 -29.42 11.34 -9.69
CA ARG A 101 -30.08 10.08 -9.27
C ARG A 101 -29.41 8.87 -9.88
N THR A 102 -29.13 8.91 -11.18
CA THR A 102 -28.54 7.79 -11.93
C THR A 102 -27.15 7.46 -11.38
N VAL A 103 -26.30 8.47 -11.16
CA VAL A 103 -24.96 8.28 -10.59
C VAL A 103 -25.06 7.77 -9.15
N TRP A 104 -25.88 8.41 -8.31
CA TRP A 104 -26.07 8.00 -6.92
C TRP A 104 -26.51 6.54 -6.80
N ARG A 105 -27.54 6.15 -7.56
CA ARG A 105 -28.09 4.80 -7.54
C ARG A 105 -27.05 3.77 -7.97
N ALA A 106 -26.29 4.05 -9.03
CA ALA A 106 -25.22 3.14 -9.47
C ALA A 106 -24.10 3.03 -8.42
N ALA A 107 -23.66 4.15 -7.84
CA ALA A 107 -22.59 4.16 -6.84
C ALA A 107 -22.99 3.45 -5.53
N ALA A 108 -24.26 3.59 -5.13
CA ALA A 108 -24.84 2.92 -3.96
C ALA A 108 -25.26 1.45 -4.23
N GLY A 109 -24.86 0.86 -5.36
CA GLY A 109 -25.19 -0.54 -5.72
C GLY A 109 -26.67 -0.80 -5.98
N GLY A 110 -27.45 0.25 -6.27
CA GLY A 110 -28.89 0.18 -6.49
C GLY A 110 -29.74 0.01 -5.23
N VAL A 111 -29.10 -0.01 -4.05
CA VAL A 111 -29.71 -0.34 -2.75
C VAL A 111 -30.65 0.76 -2.25
N TRP A 112 -30.39 2.02 -2.61
CA TRP A 112 -31.19 3.17 -2.20
C TRP A 112 -31.47 4.13 -3.35
N ASP A 113 -32.76 4.42 -3.56
CA ASP A 113 -33.25 5.39 -4.54
C ASP A 113 -34.23 6.36 -3.88
N PRO A 114 -33.84 7.63 -3.65
CA PRO A 114 -34.72 8.63 -3.03
C PRO A 114 -36.08 8.77 -3.70
N ALA A 115 -36.15 8.65 -5.03
CA ALA A 115 -37.38 8.84 -5.79
C ALA A 115 -38.40 7.73 -5.55
N ALA A 116 -37.96 6.50 -5.24
CA ALA A 116 -38.84 5.40 -4.85
C ALA A 116 -39.58 5.69 -3.53
N HIS A 117 -39.08 6.66 -2.73
CA HIS A 117 -39.66 7.11 -1.48
C HIS A 117 -40.27 8.52 -1.58
N GLY A 118 -40.61 8.97 -2.79
CA GLY A 118 -41.30 10.23 -3.04
C GLY A 118 -40.44 11.49 -2.81
N LYS A 119 -39.11 11.35 -2.87
CA LYS A 119 -38.17 12.45 -2.65
C LYS A 119 -37.26 12.63 -3.86
N SER A 120 -37.03 13.87 -4.30
CA SER A 120 -36.00 14.12 -5.31
C SER A 120 -34.61 13.81 -4.76
N THR A 121 -33.65 13.50 -5.64
CA THR A 121 -32.29 13.18 -5.20
C THR A 121 -31.64 14.41 -4.58
N ARG A 122 -31.84 15.60 -5.15
CA ARG A 122 -31.36 16.86 -4.56
C ARG A 122 -31.97 17.15 -3.19
N ASP A 123 -33.25 16.90 -2.98
CA ASP A 123 -33.86 17.11 -1.66
C ASP A 123 -33.33 16.12 -0.63
N TRP A 124 -33.01 14.89 -1.04
CA TRP A 124 -32.34 13.93 -0.19
C TRP A 124 -30.93 14.38 0.19
N LEU A 125 -30.13 14.80 -0.79
CA LEU A 125 -28.79 15.36 -0.59
C LEU A 125 -28.81 16.62 0.30
N ARG A 126 -29.82 17.49 0.20
CA ARG A 126 -29.98 18.63 1.12
C ARG A 126 -30.12 18.21 2.58
N CYS A 127 -30.86 17.13 2.86
CA CYS A 127 -30.95 16.62 4.23
C CYS A 127 -29.62 16.02 4.71
N VAL A 128 -28.82 15.43 3.81
CA VAL A 128 -27.45 15.00 4.13
C VAL A 128 -26.58 16.23 4.45
N GLU A 129 -26.65 17.29 3.63
CA GLU A 129 -25.94 18.56 3.89
C GLU A 129 -26.30 19.15 5.25
N GLU A 130 -27.59 19.22 5.59
CA GLU A 130 -28.10 19.70 6.87
C GLU A 130 -27.56 18.85 8.04
N THR A 131 -27.48 17.53 7.85
CA THR A 131 -26.94 16.60 8.85
C THR A 131 -25.44 16.83 9.07
N CYS A 132 -24.67 17.04 8.00
CA CYS A 132 -23.26 17.43 8.11
C CYS A 132 -23.10 18.81 8.77
N ALA A 133 -23.93 19.79 8.37
CA ALA A 133 -23.87 21.17 8.87
C ALA A 133 -24.23 21.29 10.36
N ALA A 134 -25.03 20.36 10.89
CA ALA A 134 -25.36 20.29 12.30
C ALA A 134 -24.18 19.83 13.19
N ARG A 135 -23.11 19.28 12.60
CA ARG A 135 -21.92 18.85 13.35
C ARG A 135 -21.01 20.03 13.68
N PRO A 136 -20.42 20.06 14.89
CA PRO A 136 -19.46 21.10 15.23
C PRO A 136 -18.23 20.99 14.30
N PRO A 137 -17.71 22.11 13.77
CA PRO A 137 -16.52 22.08 12.95
C PRO A 137 -15.33 21.56 13.76
N ARG A 138 -14.64 20.53 13.25
CA ARG A 138 -13.36 20.06 13.80
C ARG A 138 -12.26 21.05 13.38
N LYS A 139 -12.14 22.17 14.08
CA LYS A 139 -10.95 23.03 13.97
C LYS A 139 -9.97 22.63 15.08
N VAL A 140 -8.87 22.00 14.72
CA VAL A 140 -7.71 21.88 15.63
C VAL A 140 -7.09 23.28 15.77
N PRO A 141 -7.13 23.93 16.94
CA PRO A 141 -6.61 25.29 17.08
C PRO A 141 -5.08 25.33 16.90
N GLY A 142 -4.58 26.16 15.98
CA GLY A 142 -3.15 26.51 15.88
C GLY A 142 -2.37 25.91 14.71
N ARG A 143 -2.95 25.02 13.89
CA ARG A 143 -2.33 24.58 12.63
C ARG A 143 -2.74 25.49 11.47
N ARG A 144 -1.75 25.94 10.69
CA ARG A 144 -1.95 26.40 9.31
C ARG A 144 -1.86 25.16 8.41
N PRO A 145 -2.64 25.09 7.32
CA PRO A 145 -2.49 24.02 6.35
C PRO A 145 -1.02 23.97 5.91
N ALA A 146 -0.38 22.82 6.12
CA ALA A 146 0.98 22.63 5.65
C ALA A 146 0.93 22.74 4.11
N PRO A 147 1.80 23.57 3.48
CA PRO A 147 2.04 23.40 2.06
C PRO A 147 2.58 21.97 1.88
N SER A 148 1.97 21.20 0.99
CA SER A 148 2.40 19.83 0.66
C SER A 148 3.83 19.87 0.11
N LEU A 149 4.82 19.65 0.97
CA LEU A 149 6.24 19.88 0.70
C LEU A 149 6.93 18.79 -0.14
N LEU A 150 6.19 17.83 -0.74
CA LEU A 150 6.77 16.78 -1.59
C LEU A 150 6.36 16.78 -3.06
N TRP A 151 5.47 17.67 -3.49
CA TRP A 151 5.26 17.93 -4.90
C TRP A 151 5.43 19.42 -5.16
N ASP A 152 6.61 19.80 -5.66
CA ASP A 152 6.80 21.05 -6.41
C ASP A 152 5.96 21.04 -7.72
N ALA A 153 5.18 19.99 -7.97
CA ALA A 153 4.15 19.97 -9.00
C ALA A 153 2.95 20.79 -8.52
N ARG A 154 2.72 21.91 -9.20
CA ARG A 154 1.46 22.64 -9.17
C ARG A 154 0.30 21.63 -9.29
N PRO A 155 -0.71 21.63 -8.38
CA PRO A 155 -1.87 20.77 -8.54
C PRO A 155 -2.45 21.05 -9.93
N PRO A 156 -2.73 19.99 -10.72
CA PRO A 156 -3.19 20.16 -12.09
C PRO A 156 -4.44 21.01 -12.09
N SER A 157 -4.58 21.86 -13.10
CA SER A 157 -5.80 22.64 -13.23
C SER A 157 -7.01 21.71 -13.36
N ALA A 158 -8.16 22.12 -12.83
CA ALA A 158 -9.39 21.32 -12.94
C ALA A 158 -9.74 21.00 -14.41
N ASP A 159 -9.32 21.84 -15.34
CA ASP A 159 -9.52 21.62 -16.78
C ASP A 159 -8.59 20.52 -17.33
N GLU A 160 -7.33 20.47 -16.91
CA GLU A 160 -6.37 19.43 -17.33
C GLU A 160 -6.78 18.03 -16.88
N VAL A 161 -7.37 17.88 -15.68
CA VAL A 161 -7.78 16.55 -15.20
C VAL A 161 -9.18 16.17 -15.70
N ARG A 162 -10.03 17.15 -16.04
CA ARG A 162 -11.38 16.89 -16.56
C ARG A 162 -11.33 16.10 -17.86
N ASP A 163 -10.48 16.50 -18.80
CA ASP A 163 -10.40 15.84 -20.10
C ASP A 163 -9.96 14.38 -19.96
N ASP A 164 -8.99 14.10 -19.08
CA ASP A 164 -8.51 12.74 -18.84
C ASP A 164 -9.56 11.86 -18.13
N VAL A 165 -10.24 12.40 -17.09
CA VAL A 165 -11.34 11.69 -16.42
C VAL A 165 -12.47 11.38 -17.41
N THR A 166 -12.84 12.37 -18.23
CA THR A 166 -13.90 12.20 -19.23
C THR A 166 -13.50 11.19 -20.30
N ALA A 167 -12.24 11.20 -20.74
CA ALA A 167 -11.71 10.25 -21.71
C ALA A 167 -11.76 8.81 -21.14
N GLU A 168 -11.38 8.61 -19.88
CA GLU A 168 -11.46 7.29 -19.24
C GLU A 168 -12.91 6.80 -19.12
N ILE A 169 -13.85 7.66 -18.69
CA ILE A 169 -15.29 7.30 -18.61
C ILE A 169 -15.83 6.92 -19.99
N ARG A 170 -15.52 7.69 -21.05
CA ARG A 170 -15.92 7.38 -22.42
C ARG A 170 -15.37 6.05 -22.91
N SER A 171 -14.10 5.77 -22.63
CA SER A 171 -13.46 4.50 -23.01
C SER A 171 -14.12 3.27 -22.36
N CYS A 172 -14.89 3.48 -21.27
CA CYS A 172 -15.65 2.44 -20.61
C CYS A 172 -17.03 2.23 -21.24
N HIS A 173 -17.61 3.27 -21.85
CA HIS A 173 -18.90 3.20 -22.52
C HIS A 173 -18.89 2.16 -23.64
N GLU A 174 -17.79 2.09 -24.40
CA GLU A 174 -17.64 1.14 -25.51
C GLU A 174 -17.51 -0.32 -25.04
N ARG A 175 -17.09 -0.55 -23.79
CA ARG A 175 -16.70 -1.87 -23.29
C ARG A 175 -17.70 -2.48 -22.30
N TRP A 176 -18.38 -1.66 -21.50
CA TRP A 176 -19.11 -2.12 -20.32
C TRP A 176 -20.53 -1.56 -20.17
N ALA A 177 -21.10 -0.94 -21.21
CA ALA A 177 -22.47 -0.42 -21.14
C ALA A 177 -23.50 -1.46 -20.64
N ASP A 178 -23.34 -2.72 -21.03
CA ASP A 178 -24.22 -3.83 -20.63
C ASP A 178 -23.98 -4.34 -19.20
N SER A 179 -22.86 -3.98 -18.57
CA SER A 179 -22.49 -4.42 -17.21
C SER A 179 -22.96 -3.45 -16.12
N LEU A 180 -23.51 -2.30 -16.51
CA LEU A 180 -23.96 -1.26 -15.59
C LEU A 180 -25.48 -1.31 -15.37
N PRO A 181 -25.98 -0.81 -14.22
CA PRO A 181 -27.41 -0.81 -13.92
C PRO A 181 -28.26 0.01 -14.89
N SER A 182 -27.67 1.01 -15.54
CA SER A 182 -28.29 1.84 -16.56
C SER A 182 -27.27 2.20 -17.64
N PRO A 183 -27.65 2.19 -18.93
CA PRO A 183 -26.79 2.68 -20.01
C PRO A 183 -26.42 4.16 -19.82
N ASP A 184 -27.28 4.93 -19.16
CA ASP A 184 -27.10 6.37 -18.94
C ASP A 184 -26.12 6.69 -17.80
N THR A 185 -25.65 5.68 -17.04
CA THR A 185 -24.77 5.89 -15.88
C THR A 185 -23.45 6.56 -16.27
N LEU A 186 -22.82 6.13 -17.36
CA LEU A 186 -21.55 6.72 -17.79
C LEU A 186 -21.76 8.12 -18.36
N THR A 187 -22.85 8.35 -19.11
CA THR A 187 -23.21 9.69 -19.58
C THR A 187 -23.44 10.65 -18.40
N ALA A 188 -24.17 10.22 -17.37
CA ALA A 188 -24.39 11.03 -16.18
C ALA A 188 -23.08 11.31 -15.40
N LEU A 189 -22.15 10.35 -15.34
CA LEU A 189 -20.81 10.56 -14.75
C LEU A 189 -19.96 11.55 -15.56
N GLU A 190 -20.01 11.49 -16.90
CA GLU A 190 -19.37 12.51 -17.75
C GLU A 190 -19.95 13.90 -17.49
N GLU A 191 -21.29 14.01 -17.39
CA GLU A 191 -21.92 15.29 -17.03
C GLU A 191 -21.41 15.80 -15.68
N VAL A 192 -21.25 14.93 -14.66
CA VAL A 192 -20.67 15.33 -13.36
C VAL A 192 -19.24 15.84 -13.53
N ALA A 193 -18.41 15.19 -14.34
CA ALA A 193 -17.03 15.63 -14.58
C ALA A 193 -16.97 17.00 -15.25
N VAL A 194 -17.87 17.25 -16.21
CA VAL A 194 -17.90 18.49 -17.00
C VAL A 194 -18.56 19.64 -16.25
N HIS A 195 -19.66 19.38 -15.54
CA HIS A 195 -20.55 20.43 -15.02
C HIS A 195 -20.53 20.58 -13.49
N ALA A 196 -19.91 19.65 -12.76
CA ALA A 196 -19.81 19.72 -11.31
C ALA A 196 -18.35 19.73 -10.84
N HIS A 197 -17.67 18.57 -10.87
CA HIS A 197 -16.27 18.47 -10.46
C HIS A 197 -15.62 17.17 -10.97
N PRO A 198 -14.45 17.22 -11.62
CA PRO A 198 -13.81 16.04 -12.22
C PRO A 198 -13.34 15.02 -11.18
N GLU A 199 -12.83 15.46 -10.03
CA GLU A 199 -12.40 14.55 -8.95
C GLU A 199 -13.59 13.79 -8.35
N LEU A 200 -14.72 14.47 -8.11
CA LEU A 200 -15.92 13.84 -7.58
C LEU A 200 -16.48 12.83 -8.58
N ALA A 201 -16.47 13.19 -9.87
CA ALA A 201 -16.85 12.26 -10.94
C ALA A 201 -15.96 11.02 -10.95
N PHE A 202 -14.64 11.19 -10.82
CA PHE A 202 -13.68 10.08 -10.76
C PHE A 202 -13.93 9.17 -9.55
N ARG A 203 -14.09 9.72 -8.34
CA ARG A 203 -14.41 8.95 -7.13
C ARG A 203 -15.74 8.19 -7.24
N LEU A 204 -16.77 8.82 -7.79
CA LEU A 204 -18.07 8.17 -8.02
C LEU A 204 -17.98 7.10 -9.13
N PHE A 205 -17.19 7.34 -10.17
CA PHE A 205 -16.94 6.36 -11.23
C PHE A 205 -16.25 5.11 -10.68
N LEU A 206 -15.17 5.25 -9.90
CA LEU A 206 -14.54 4.11 -9.22
C LEU A 206 -15.54 3.35 -8.34
N ARG A 207 -16.35 4.07 -7.55
CA ARG A 207 -17.38 3.48 -6.70
C ARG A 207 -18.44 2.70 -7.48
N VAL A 208 -18.85 3.19 -8.65
CA VAL A 208 -19.75 2.47 -9.56
C VAL A 208 -19.11 1.17 -10.04
N LEU A 209 -17.84 1.21 -10.48
CA LEU A 209 -17.13 -0.01 -10.91
C LEU A 209 -17.04 -1.05 -9.79
N LYS A 210 -16.71 -0.62 -8.56
CA LYS A 210 -16.67 -1.47 -7.36
C LYS A 210 -18.05 -2.07 -7.06
N ALA A 211 -19.08 -1.23 -7.00
CA ALA A 211 -20.45 -1.66 -6.69
C ALA A 211 -21.02 -2.64 -7.72
N CYS A 212 -20.63 -2.49 -8.99
CA CYS A 212 -21.07 -3.36 -10.07
C CYS A 212 -20.10 -4.53 -10.34
N SER A 213 -18.99 -4.62 -9.58
CA SER A 213 -17.92 -5.61 -9.80
C SER A 213 -17.47 -5.68 -11.27
N VAL A 214 -17.28 -4.51 -11.89
CA VAL A 214 -16.85 -4.45 -13.29
C VAL A 214 -15.40 -4.89 -13.38
N ARG A 215 -15.16 -5.99 -14.11
CA ARG A 215 -13.82 -6.53 -14.31
C ARG A 215 -12.98 -5.64 -15.21
N ILE A 216 -11.84 -5.15 -14.70
CA ILE A 216 -10.90 -4.29 -15.42
C ILE A 216 -9.56 -4.99 -15.66
N ASP A 217 -8.81 -4.59 -16.70
CA ASP A 217 -7.44 -5.06 -16.91
C ASP A 217 -6.44 -4.25 -16.06
N LYS A 218 -5.23 -4.80 -15.87
CA LYS A 218 -4.15 -4.18 -15.10
C LYS A 218 -3.71 -2.83 -15.66
N GLU A 219 -3.66 -2.70 -16.99
CA GLU A 219 -3.29 -1.44 -17.64
C GLU A 219 -4.25 -0.30 -17.28
N ARG A 220 -5.56 -0.60 -17.22
CA ARG A 220 -6.58 0.37 -16.79
C ARG A 220 -6.51 0.67 -15.30
N TYR A 221 -6.24 -0.34 -14.47
CA TYR A 221 -5.97 -0.12 -13.05
C TYR A 221 -4.79 0.87 -12.87
N ASP A 222 -3.71 0.72 -13.63
CA ASP A 222 -2.54 1.60 -13.56
C ASP A 222 -2.86 3.04 -13.99
N ARG A 223 -3.71 3.20 -15.02
CA ARG A 223 -4.22 4.52 -15.39
C ARG A 223 -5.08 5.15 -14.30
N PHE A 224 -5.88 4.36 -13.57
CA PHE A 224 -6.65 4.87 -12.43
C PHE A 224 -5.74 5.29 -11.27
N GLN A 225 -4.68 4.53 -10.98
CA GLN A 225 -3.68 4.95 -9.99
C GLN A 225 -3.02 6.27 -10.40
N ALA A 226 -2.53 6.38 -11.63
CA ALA A 226 -1.92 7.60 -12.14
C ALA A 226 -2.86 8.82 -12.10
N LEU A 227 -4.16 8.61 -12.33
CA LEU A 227 -5.17 9.67 -12.17
C LEU A 227 -5.42 10.01 -10.69
N GLY A 228 -5.49 9.02 -9.81
CA GLY A 228 -5.60 9.20 -8.36
C GLY A 228 -4.44 10.01 -7.78
N ASP A 229 -3.22 9.67 -8.18
CA ASP A 229 -2.00 10.36 -7.76
C ASP A 229 -2.03 11.85 -8.11
N ARG A 230 -2.58 12.21 -9.28
CA ARG A 230 -2.76 13.61 -9.71
C ARG A 230 -3.73 14.40 -8.82
N PHE A 231 -4.67 13.72 -8.16
CA PHE A 231 -5.55 14.30 -7.16
C PHE A 231 -4.97 14.23 -5.73
N GLY A 232 -3.81 13.62 -5.54
CA GLY A 232 -3.23 13.36 -4.21
C GLY A 232 -4.00 12.29 -3.42
N HIS A 233 -4.72 11.40 -4.10
CA HIS A 233 -5.42 10.29 -3.46
C HIS A 233 -4.45 9.18 -3.08
N HIS A 234 -4.70 8.55 -1.94
CA HIS A 234 -3.97 7.36 -1.53
C HIS A 234 -4.36 6.18 -2.44
N GLY A 235 -3.38 5.37 -2.85
CA GLY A 235 -3.61 4.28 -3.80
C GLY A 235 -4.64 3.23 -3.34
N LEU A 236 -4.91 3.13 -2.03
CA LEU A 236 -5.97 2.26 -1.47
C LEU A 236 -7.39 2.67 -1.86
N LEU A 237 -7.62 3.96 -2.19
CA LEU A 237 -8.88 4.42 -2.75
C LEU A 237 -9.19 3.68 -4.07
N ILE A 238 -8.17 3.41 -4.88
CA ILE A 238 -8.30 2.67 -6.14
C ILE A 238 -8.24 1.17 -5.85
N ASP A 239 -7.27 0.72 -5.06
CA ASP A 239 -6.97 -0.70 -4.87
C ASP A 239 -8.12 -1.49 -4.22
N THR A 240 -8.76 -0.91 -3.20
CA THR A 240 -9.74 -1.62 -2.40
C THR A 240 -11.05 -1.81 -3.16
N GLY A 241 -11.41 -3.07 -3.43
CA GLY A 241 -12.72 -3.48 -3.92
C GLY A 241 -12.94 -3.40 -5.43
N LEU A 242 -11.92 -3.08 -6.23
CA LEU A 242 -11.99 -3.21 -7.69
C LEU A 242 -11.79 -4.67 -8.12
N ASP A 243 -12.60 -5.14 -9.08
CA ASP A 243 -12.39 -6.45 -9.73
C ASP A 243 -11.33 -6.30 -10.84
N VAL A 244 -10.08 -6.59 -10.52
CA VAL A 244 -8.96 -6.51 -11.46
C VAL A 244 -8.60 -7.89 -11.98
N ALA A 245 -8.52 -8.01 -13.31
CA ALA A 245 -7.92 -9.13 -13.99
C ALA A 245 -6.38 -9.06 -13.86
N TRP A 246 -5.89 -9.41 -12.68
CA TRP A 246 -4.45 -9.39 -12.39
C TRP A 246 -3.67 -10.35 -13.31
N PRO A 247 -2.45 -9.96 -13.74
CA PRO A 247 -1.57 -10.88 -14.45
C PRO A 247 -1.14 -12.03 -13.53
N PRO A 248 -0.67 -13.17 -14.08
CA PRO A 248 -0.16 -14.27 -13.28
C PRO A 248 0.92 -13.82 -12.30
N VAL A 249 0.95 -14.42 -11.12
CA VAL A 249 1.99 -14.15 -10.12
C VAL A 249 3.36 -14.55 -10.67
N ASP A 250 4.29 -13.61 -10.69
CA ASP A 250 5.68 -13.83 -11.10
C ASP A 250 6.62 -13.82 -9.87
N PRO A 251 7.12 -14.98 -9.39
CA PRO A 251 8.06 -15.02 -8.28
C PRO A 251 9.47 -14.50 -8.65
N ALA A 252 9.76 -14.32 -9.93
CA ALA A 252 11.04 -13.80 -10.40
C ALA A 252 11.09 -12.26 -10.39
N ARG A 253 9.97 -11.57 -10.13
CA ARG A 253 9.92 -10.11 -10.07
C ARG A 253 10.81 -9.54 -8.96
N ARG A 254 11.35 -8.34 -9.18
CA ARG A 254 12.24 -7.66 -8.23
C ARG A 254 11.95 -6.16 -8.11
N ASP A 255 10.92 -5.71 -8.81
CA ASP A 255 10.51 -4.32 -8.98
C ASP A 255 9.60 -3.79 -7.85
N ALA A 256 9.52 -4.51 -6.73
CA ALA A 256 8.84 -3.99 -5.53
C ALA A 256 9.53 -2.69 -5.10
N VAL A 257 8.72 -1.70 -4.68
CA VAL A 257 9.21 -0.35 -4.39
C VAL A 257 10.26 -0.39 -3.27
N TRP A 258 10.03 -1.29 -2.31
CA TRP A 258 10.84 -1.50 -1.11
C TRP A 258 11.47 -2.89 -1.09
N ASP A 259 12.02 -3.27 0.06
CA ASP A 259 12.52 -4.63 0.27
C ASP A 259 11.40 -5.67 0.14
N PHE A 260 11.74 -6.88 -0.30
CA PHE A 260 10.83 -8.00 -0.54
C PHE A 260 11.46 -9.36 -0.17
N GLY A 261 10.63 -10.40 -0.07
CA GLY A 261 11.10 -11.77 0.17
C GLY A 261 11.73 -11.96 1.55
N LEU A 262 12.76 -12.80 1.65
CA LEU A 262 13.37 -13.12 2.96
C LEU A 262 14.07 -11.93 3.62
N SER A 263 14.64 -11.00 2.85
CA SER A 263 15.29 -9.80 3.38
C SER A 263 14.28 -8.85 4.03
N HIS A 264 13.10 -8.68 3.41
CA HIS A 264 12.01 -7.91 3.99
C HIS A 264 11.52 -8.54 5.29
N LEU A 265 11.24 -9.84 5.25
CA LEU A 265 10.83 -10.58 6.43
C LEU A 265 11.89 -10.47 7.53
N ALA A 266 13.19 -10.51 7.21
CA ALA A 266 14.24 -10.33 8.20
C ALA A 266 14.27 -8.91 8.77
N GLY A 267 14.05 -7.90 7.94
CA GLY A 267 14.02 -6.48 8.34
C GLY A 267 12.88 -6.12 9.27
N GLN A 268 11.73 -6.81 9.15
CA GLN A 268 10.61 -6.60 10.04
C GLN A 268 10.92 -7.03 11.49
N ALA A 269 11.99 -7.80 11.78
CA ALA A 269 12.33 -8.42 13.08
C ALA A 269 12.75 -7.42 14.17
N HIS A 270 11.78 -6.69 14.72
CA HIS A 270 11.91 -5.81 15.89
C HIS A 270 11.60 -6.53 17.21
N GLN A 271 11.88 -5.87 18.34
CA GLN A 271 11.91 -6.45 19.69
C GLN A 271 10.58 -7.09 20.15
N ASP A 272 9.44 -6.65 19.60
CA ASP A 272 8.12 -7.21 19.90
C ASP A 272 7.71 -8.37 18.99
N TRP A 273 8.56 -8.73 18.02
CA TRP A 273 8.28 -9.82 17.11
C TRP A 273 8.59 -11.17 17.77
N HIS A 274 7.54 -11.95 18.03
CA HIS A 274 7.63 -13.30 18.61
C HIS A 274 7.95 -14.40 17.61
N GLY A 275 8.10 -14.05 16.35
CA GLY A 275 8.30 -15.02 15.30
C GLY A 275 7.13 -15.96 15.07
N GLY A 276 5.91 -15.52 15.34
CA GLY A 276 4.74 -16.37 15.20
C GLY A 276 4.38 -16.64 13.74
N ARG A 277 3.39 -17.52 13.58
CA ARG A 277 2.66 -17.68 12.32
C ARG A 277 1.98 -16.38 11.90
N GLU A 278 1.48 -15.61 12.87
CA GLU A 278 0.78 -14.34 12.66
C GLU A 278 1.66 -13.30 11.99
N ASP A 279 2.88 -13.13 12.48
CA ASP A 279 3.78 -12.13 11.96
C ASP A 279 4.26 -12.47 10.54
N ILE A 280 4.47 -13.76 10.23
CA ILE A 280 4.72 -14.19 8.85
C ILE A 280 3.49 -13.88 7.99
N ARG A 281 2.28 -14.04 8.54
CA ARG A 281 1.05 -13.76 7.81
C ARG A 281 1.01 -12.30 7.34
N ARG A 282 1.30 -11.35 8.25
CA ARG A 282 1.41 -9.92 7.89
C ARG A 282 2.40 -9.70 6.75
N ALA A 283 3.58 -10.34 6.79
CA ALA A 283 4.59 -10.19 5.75
C ALA A 283 4.19 -10.81 4.39
N VAL A 284 3.38 -11.88 4.36
CA VAL A 284 2.89 -12.46 3.08
C VAL A 284 1.65 -11.77 2.54
N GLU A 285 0.99 -10.94 3.35
CA GLU A 285 -0.15 -10.10 2.98
C GLU A 285 0.28 -8.70 2.49
N ALA A 286 1.55 -8.34 2.68
CA ALA A 286 2.13 -7.05 2.30
C ALA A 286 2.50 -6.97 0.80
N ASP A 287 1.55 -7.29 -0.09
CA ASP A 287 1.70 -6.96 -1.51
C ASP A 287 1.70 -5.42 -1.67
N ASP A 288 2.64 -4.84 -2.44
CA ASP A 288 2.58 -3.39 -2.70
C ASP A 288 1.33 -3.05 -3.53
N ILE A 289 0.90 -1.79 -3.46
CA ILE A 289 -0.20 -1.27 -4.28
C ILE A 289 0.06 -1.56 -5.76
N GLY A 290 -0.94 -2.14 -6.43
CA GLY A 290 -0.84 -2.50 -7.84
C GLY A 290 -0.06 -3.78 -8.13
N GLN A 291 0.36 -4.54 -7.12
CA GLN A 291 0.90 -5.88 -7.34
C GLN A 291 -0.22 -6.91 -7.49
N THR A 292 0.03 -7.96 -8.30
CA THR A 292 -0.82 -9.15 -8.30
C THR A 292 -0.94 -9.70 -6.87
N PRO A 293 -2.15 -9.93 -6.34
CA PRO A 293 -2.32 -10.54 -5.03
C PRO A 293 -1.54 -11.85 -4.90
N GLY A 294 -0.80 -11.99 -3.80
CA GLY A 294 0.09 -13.12 -3.53
C GLY A 294 1.51 -12.98 -4.10
N SER A 295 1.88 -11.83 -4.65
CA SER A 295 3.25 -11.55 -5.13
C SER A 295 4.28 -11.68 -4.00
N ALA A 296 4.06 -11.02 -2.87
CA ALA A 296 4.91 -11.07 -1.69
C ALA A 296 5.05 -12.53 -1.18
N ALA A 297 3.93 -13.25 -1.10
CA ALA A 297 3.91 -14.66 -0.70
C ALA A 297 4.71 -15.55 -1.66
N ALA A 298 4.62 -15.34 -2.97
CA ALA A 298 5.33 -16.14 -3.97
C ALA A 298 6.84 -15.89 -3.98
N VAL A 299 7.27 -14.62 -3.90
CA VAL A 299 8.69 -14.26 -3.83
C VAL A 299 9.32 -14.81 -2.54
N LEU A 300 8.62 -14.66 -1.40
CA LEU A 300 9.08 -15.23 -0.13
C LEU A 300 9.13 -16.76 -0.16
N LEU A 301 8.16 -17.42 -0.81
CA LEU A 301 8.17 -18.87 -0.98
C LEU A 301 9.34 -19.34 -1.86
N ASP A 302 9.64 -18.63 -2.95
CA ASP A 302 10.79 -18.92 -3.83
C ASP A 302 12.10 -18.86 -3.04
N ASP A 303 12.34 -17.76 -2.33
CA ASP A 303 13.51 -17.59 -1.47
C ASP A 303 13.62 -18.69 -0.40
N ALA A 304 12.51 -18.99 0.30
CA ALA A 304 12.49 -20.03 1.33
C ALA A 304 12.79 -21.42 0.75
N LEU A 305 12.23 -21.74 -0.42
CA LEU A 305 12.48 -23.01 -1.10
C LEU A 305 13.92 -23.13 -1.61
N ARG A 306 14.55 -22.04 -2.06
CA ARG A 306 15.98 -22.03 -2.44
C ARG A 306 16.85 -22.46 -1.27
N LEU A 307 16.68 -21.83 -0.11
CA LEU A 307 17.47 -22.18 1.09
C LEU A 307 17.12 -23.58 1.61
N LEU A 308 15.84 -23.97 1.64
CA LEU A 308 15.42 -25.31 2.08
C LEU A 308 16.01 -26.42 1.21
N ARG A 309 16.07 -26.23 -0.10
CA ARG A 309 16.61 -27.21 -1.06
C ARG A 309 18.14 -27.16 -1.17
N SER A 310 18.77 -26.14 -0.60
CA SER A 310 20.22 -25.99 -0.65
C SER A 310 20.96 -27.01 0.22
N ALA A 311 22.20 -27.30 -0.16
CA ALA A 311 23.12 -28.14 0.59
C ALA A 311 23.83 -27.41 1.75
N LEU A 312 23.39 -26.19 2.12
CA LEU A 312 23.96 -25.48 3.26
C LEU A 312 23.80 -26.29 4.55
N PRO A 313 24.80 -26.30 5.45
CA PRO A 313 24.60 -26.85 6.78
C PRO A 313 23.51 -26.08 7.55
N ASP A 314 22.77 -26.75 8.43
CA ASP A 314 21.71 -26.13 9.26
C ASP A 314 22.27 -24.98 10.13
N ALA A 315 23.52 -25.12 10.57
CA ALA A 315 24.25 -24.08 11.28
C ALA A 315 24.45 -22.81 10.42
N ALA A 316 24.75 -22.96 9.12
CA ALA A 316 24.91 -21.83 8.21
C ALA A 316 23.58 -21.13 7.94
N VAL A 317 22.49 -21.88 7.75
CA VAL A 317 21.13 -21.33 7.63
C VAL A 317 20.75 -20.55 8.91
N SER A 318 21.08 -21.10 10.07
CA SER A 318 20.82 -20.45 11.37
C SER A 318 21.68 -19.20 11.59
N ALA A 319 22.94 -19.20 11.11
CA ALA A 319 23.82 -18.05 11.15
C ALA A 319 23.31 -16.91 10.25
N LEU A 320 22.86 -17.21 9.03
CA LEU A 320 22.24 -16.23 8.12
C LEU A 320 21.04 -15.52 8.79
N TRP A 321 20.13 -16.30 9.38
CA TRP A 321 18.99 -15.74 10.09
C TRP A 321 19.38 -14.88 11.28
N SER A 322 20.35 -15.33 12.08
CA SER A 322 20.85 -14.57 13.23
C SER A 322 21.54 -13.27 12.81
N GLY A 323 22.15 -13.26 11.62
CA GLY A 323 22.82 -12.10 11.05
C GLY A 323 21.86 -11.08 10.44
N ALA A 324 20.80 -11.55 9.78
CA ALA A 324 19.84 -10.71 9.07
C ALA A 324 18.64 -10.25 9.92
N ALA A 325 18.26 -10.99 10.96
CA ALA A 325 17.08 -10.72 11.79
C ALA A 325 17.42 -10.74 13.30
N ASP A 326 16.67 -9.98 14.11
CA ASP A 326 16.77 -10.04 15.57
C ASP A 326 15.99 -11.23 16.15
N TRP A 327 16.47 -12.45 15.87
CA TRP A 327 15.73 -13.67 16.14
C TRP A 327 16.22 -14.46 17.37
N PRO A 328 15.34 -15.09 18.16
CA PRO A 328 15.74 -16.05 19.20
C PRO A 328 16.32 -17.34 18.60
N ARG A 329 17.59 -17.69 18.90
CA ARG A 329 18.25 -18.94 18.44
C ARG A 329 17.60 -20.27 18.91
N SER A 330 16.49 -20.24 19.65
CA SER A 330 15.82 -21.46 20.14
C SER A 330 15.12 -22.27 19.05
N THR A 331 15.00 -21.73 17.83
CA THR A 331 14.37 -22.39 16.69
C THR A 331 15.42 -22.69 15.61
N ASP A 332 15.43 -23.93 15.11
CA ASP A 332 16.27 -24.32 13.98
C ASP A 332 15.92 -23.50 12.72
N GLY A 333 16.94 -23.01 12.02
CA GLY A 333 16.77 -22.14 10.86
C GLY A 333 15.98 -22.81 9.72
N ARG A 334 16.08 -24.13 9.55
CA ARG A 334 15.30 -24.85 8.52
C ARG A 334 13.87 -25.11 8.96
N ASP A 335 13.63 -25.43 10.23
CA ASP A 335 12.26 -25.50 10.76
C ASP A 335 11.52 -24.18 10.55
N ARG A 336 12.22 -23.06 10.71
CA ARG A 336 11.65 -21.75 10.43
C ARG A 336 11.29 -21.56 8.96
N LEU A 337 12.21 -21.90 8.05
CA LEU A 337 11.94 -21.82 6.61
C LEU A 337 10.75 -22.71 6.20
N ARG A 338 10.56 -23.87 6.83
CA ARG A 338 9.38 -24.73 6.61
C ARG A 338 8.09 -24.01 7.01
N LEU A 339 8.06 -23.39 8.18
CA LEU A 339 6.91 -22.62 8.64
C LEU A 339 6.61 -21.43 7.72
N ILE A 340 7.64 -20.70 7.28
CA ILE A 340 7.48 -19.61 6.29
C ILE A 340 6.85 -20.16 5.01
N ALA A 341 7.42 -21.23 4.44
CA ALA A 341 6.91 -21.85 3.23
C ALA A 341 5.45 -22.33 3.37
N ASP A 342 5.07 -22.85 4.54
CA ASP A 342 3.70 -23.30 4.79
C ASP A 342 2.71 -22.14 4.86
N VAL A 343 3.07 -21.03 5.51
CA VAL A 343 2.25 -19.80 5.53
C VAL A 343 2.10 -19.22 4.12
N CYS A 344 3.19 -19.12 3.35
CA CYS A 344 3.12 -18.65 1.96
C CYS A 344 2.20 -19.53 1.10
N ARG A 345 2.30 -20.87 1.23
CA ARG A 345 1.42 -21.80 0.50
C ARG A 345 -0.05 -21.66 0.89
N GLU A 346 -0.35 -21.37 2.15
CA GLU A 346 -1.72 -21.10 2.58
C GLU A 346 -2.26 -19.83 1.94
N ARG A 347 -1.51 -18.74 2.01
CA ARG A 347 -1.89 -17.47 1.37
C ARG A 347 -2.11 -17.65 -0.13
N LEU A 348 -1.18 -18.30 -0.83
CA LEU A 348 -1.29 -18.54 -2.27
C LEU A 348 -2.50 -19.40 -2.63
N ARG A 349 -2.85 -20.41 -1.81
CA ARG A 349 -4.08 -21.20 -2.01
C ARG A 349 -5.35 -20.39 -1.83
N GLU A 350 -5.33 -19.38 -0.97
CA GLU A 350 -6.45 -18.48 -0.72
C GLU A 350 -6.63 -17.48 -1.87
N VAL A 351 -5.57 -16.76 -2.24
CA VAL A 351 -5.67 -15.63 -3.19
C VAL A 351 -5.49 -16.02 -4.65
N VAL A 352 -4.72 -17.07 -4.93
CA VAL A 352 -4.44 -17.54 -6.30
C VAL A 352 -4.50 -19.07 -6.35
N PRO A 353 -5.69 -19.70 -6.25
CA PRO A 353 -5.83 -21.15 -6.11
C PRO A 353 -5.18 -21.97 -7.24
N ALA A 354 -5.02 -21.38 -8.42
CA ALA A 354 -4.39 -21.99 -9.58
C ALA A 354 -2.84 -21.92 -9.57
N TYR A 355 -2.23 -21.24 -8.60
CA TYR A 355 -0.79 -21.06 -8.52
C TYR A 355 -0.07 -22.38 -8.21
N GLY A 356 0.82 -22.79 -9.12
CA GLY A 356 1.77 -23.86 -8.90
C GLY A 356 3.13 -23.28 -8.48
N PRO A 357 3.71 -23.65 -7.32
CA PRO A 357 5.02 -23.16 -6.91
C PRO A 357 6.12 -23.53 -7.91
N VAL A 358 6.71 -22.52 -8.54
CA VAL A 358 7.87 -22.66 -9.42
C VAL A 358 9.04 -21.96 -8.76
N VAL A 359 10.15 -22.67 -8.59
CA VAL A 359 11.40 -22.01 -8.17
C VAL A 359 12.09 -21.51 -9.43
N ALA A 360 12.26 -20.20 -9.54
CA ALA A 360 12.89 -19.60 -10.72
C ALA A 360 14.37 -19.99 -10.82
N PRO A 361 14.99 -20.01 -12.00
CA PRO A 361 16.45 -20.14 -12.11
C PRO A 361 17.17 -19.05 -11.29
N ALA A 362 18.32 -19.39 -10.70
CA ALA A 362 19.14 -18.41 -9.99
C ALA A 362 19.78 -17.41 -10.96
N ARG A 363 19.91 -16.15 -10.54
CA ARG A 363 20.43 -15.05 -11.38
C ARG A 363 21.93 -14.90 -11.23
N THR A 364 22.69 -15.76 -11.90
CA THR A 364 24.13 -15.90 -11.65
C THR A 364 25.01 -14.79 -12.25
N GLU A 365 24.45 -13.85 -13.02
CA GLU A 365 25.21 -12.87 -13.82
C GLU A 365 26.08 -11.93 -12.98
N LEU A 366 25.69 -11.66 -11.73
CA LEU A 366 26.40 -10.75 -10.82
C LEU A 366 27.18 -11.47 -9.72
N ALA A 367 27.31 -12.80 -9.78
CA ALA A 367 27.90 -13.60 -8.71
C ALA A 367 29.30 -13.09 -8.28
N ASP A 368 30.20 -12.87 -9.24
CA ASP A 368 31.55 -12.38 -8.97
C ASP A 368 31.57 -10.95 -8.40
N THR A 369 30.63 -10.11 -8.83
CA THR A 369 30.50 -8.73 -8.34
C THR A 369 30.02 -8.70 -6.89
N VAL A 370 28.94 -9.42 -6.59
CA VAL A 370 28.40 -9.52 -5.23
C VAL A 370 29.41 -10.19 -4.30
N LEU A 371 30.07 -11.26 -4.75
CA LEU A 371 31.05 -11.99 -3.96
C LEU A 371 32.25 -11.11 -3.55
N ARG A 372 32.66 -10.19 -4.42
CA ARG A 372 33.71 -9.22 -4.11
C ARG A 372 33.32 -8.32 -2.93
N GLU A 373 32.14 -7.72 -2.99
CA GLU A 373 31.64 -6.82 -1.93
C GLU A 373 31.47 -7.56 -0.59
N VAL A 374 30.99 -8.81 -0.65
CA VAL A 374 30.87 -9.68 0.54
C VAL A 374 32.25 -9.94 1.16
N ARG A 375 33.26 -10.31 0.36
CA ARG A 375 34.61 -10.63 0.87
C ARG A 375 35.37 -9.41 1.39
N GLU A 376 35.25 -8.28 0.70
CA GLU A 376 35.82 -7.01 1.15
C GLU A 376 35.23 -6.61 2.51
N THR A 377 33.90 -6.69 2.65
CA THR A 377 33.22 -6.40 3.91
C THR A 377 33.58 -7.41 5.00
N ALA A 378 33.66 -8.70 4.68
CA ALA A 378 33.99 -9.76 5.63
C ALA A 378 35.33 -9.50 6.34
N SER A 379 36.31 -8.96 5.60
CA SER A 379 37.61 -8.58 6.15
C SER A 379 37.50 -7.41 7.14
N THR A 380 36.63 -6.45 6.86
CA THR A 380 36.40 -5.25 7.70
C THR A 380 35.62 -5.55 8.98
N VAL A 381 34.75 -6.57 8.97
CA VAL A 381 33.88 -6.91 10.10
C VAL A 381 34.33 -8.14 10.89
N ALA A 382 35.51 -8.69 10.60
CA ALA A 382 35.96 -9.97 11.17
C ALA A 382 36.03 -9.99 12.71
N ASP A 383 36.20 -8.84 13.35
CA ASP A 383 36.23 -8.65 14.80
C ASP A 383 34.84 -8.34 15.40
N LYS A 384 33.83 -8.12 14.56
CA LYS A 384 32.46 -7.85 14.99
C LYS A 384 31.67 -9.14 15.24
N ALA A 385 30.58 -9.00 15.98
CA ALA A 385 29.60 -10.05 16.17
C ALA A 385 28.19 -9.46 16.15
N VAL A 386 27.25 -10.19 15.55
CA VAL A 386 25.83 -9.86 15.64
C VAL A 386 25.33 -10.41 16.97
N SER A 387 24.70 -9.58 17.80
CA SER A 387 24.24 -9.99 19.14
C SER A 387 22.71 -10.05 19.22
N PRO A 388 22.05 -11.07 18.65
CA PRO A 388 20.66 -11.31 18.95
C PRO A 388 20.57 -11.81 20.41
N HIS A 389 19.84 -11.08 21.25
CA HIS A 389 19.37 -11.56 22.55
C HIS A 389 20.46 -12.16 23.47
N TRP A 390 21.60 -11.46 23.59
CA TRP A 390 22.70 -11.76 24.54
C TRP A 390 23.59 -12.97 24.22
N ARG A 391 23.58 -13.51 22.98
CA ARG A 391 24.58 -14.48 22.51
C ARG A 391 25.18 -14.06 21.17
N PRO A 392 26.43 -13.58 21.14
CA PRO A 392 27.07 -13.09 19.92
C PRO A 392 27.31 -14.22 18.92
N VAL A 393 26.97 -13.97 17.66
CA VAL A 393 27.36 -14.77 16.50
C VAL A 393 28.51 -14.03 15.81
N PRO A 394 29.70 -14.66 15.66
CA PRO A 394 30.80 -14.03 14.95
C PRO A 394 30.38 -13.58 13.55
N ALA A 395 30.72 -12.36 13.16
CA ALA A 395 30.38 -11.87 11.83
C ALA A 395 30.99 -12.76 10.74
N THR A 396 32.15 -13.38 11.00
CA THR A 396 32.78 -14.35 10.09
C THR A 396 31.86 -15.52 9.74
N GLU A 397 31.12 -16.09 10.69
CA GLU A 397 30.17 -17.18 10.42
C GLU A 397 29.01 -16.74 9.52
N VAL A 398 28.52 -15.51 9.72
CA VAL A 398 27.45 -14.92 8.90
C VAL A 398 27.96 -14.64 7.48
N MET A 399 29.14 -14.05 7.36
CA MET A 399 29.75 -13.70 6.07
C MET A 399 30.15 -14.95 5.27
N ASP A 400 30.66 -16.00 5.93
CA ASP A 400 30.94 -17.29 5.28
C ASP A 400 29.66 -17.91 4.71
N ALA A 401 28.56 -17.84 5.47
CA ALA A 401 27.27 -18.33 5.00
C ALA A 401 26.73 -17.50 3.81
N LEU A 402 26.89 -16.16 3.84
CA LEU A 402 26.55 -15.29 2.71
C LEU A 402 27.38 -15.61 1.47
N GLU A 403 28.69 -15.82 1.62
CA GLU A 403 29.55 -16.24 0.51
C GLU A 403 29.05 -17.56 -0.12
N HIS A 404 28.62 -18.53 0.69
CA HIS A 404 28.04 -19.76 0.17
C HIS A 404 26.70 -19.54 -0.55
N VAL A 405 25.83 -18.66 -0.05
CA VAL A 405 24.58 -18.30 -0.74
C VAL A 405 24.89 -17.70 -2.11
N VAL A 406 25.80 -16.72 -2.17
CA VAL A 406 26.17 -16.02 -3.41
C VAL A 406 26.79 -16.97 -4.43
N THR A 407 27.63 -17.91 -3.98
CA THR A 407 28.38 -18.80 -4.89
C THR A 407 27.63 -20.06 -5.30
N ARG A 408 26.70 -20.56 -4.46
CA ARG A 408 26.08 -21.89 -4.66
C ARG A 408 24.57 -21.88 -4.78
N ILE A 409 23.90 -20.80 -4.39
CA ILE A 409 22.43 -20.74 -4.34
C ILE A 409 21.93 -19.67 -5.28
N ASP A 410 22.10 -18.40 -4.90
CA ASP A 410 21.60 -17.26 -5.66
C ASP A 410 22.30 -15.97 -5.19
N PRO A 411 23.06 -15.29 -6.06
CA PRO A 411 23.69 -14.03 -5.70
C PRO A 411 22.68 -12.89 -5.51
N ASP A 412 21.47 -12.96 -6.09
CA ASP A 412 20.39 -12.01 -5.82
C ASP A 412 19.98 -12.09 -4.34
N LEU A 413 19.59 -13.28 -3.88
CA LEU A 413 19.21 -13.50 -2.48
C LEU A 413 20.38 -13.19 -1.54
N GLY A 414 21.59 -13.60 -1.93
CA GLY A 414 22.80 -13.32 -1.15
C GLY A 414 23.06 -11.82 -0.99
N PHE A 415 22.86 -11.02 -2.04
CA PHE A 415 23.04 -9.57 -1.98
C PHE A 415 21.98 -8.89 -1.11
N ARG A 416 20.69 -9.26 -1.23
CA ARG A 416 19.63 -8.71 -0.37
C ARG A 416 19.86 -8.99 1.12
N LEU A 417 20.27 -10.22 1.45
CA LEU A 417 20.62 -10.58 2.83
C LEU A 417 21.90 -9.86 3.30
N PHE A 418 22.87 -9.64 2.41
CA PHE A 418 24.07 -8.87 2.69
C PHE A 418 23.76 -7.42 3.09
N LEU A 419 22.90 -6.72 2.33
CA LEU A 419 22.47 -5.35 2.68
C LEU A 419 21.85 -5.30 4.08
N ARG A 420 21.03 -6.29 4.45
CA ARG A 420 20.45 -6.39 5.79
C ARG A 420 21.50 -6.61 6.88
N VAL A 421 22.50 -7.45 6.63
CA VAL A 421 23.61 -7.70 7.56
C VAL A 421 24.47 -6.45 7.76
N LEU A 422 24.68 -5.61 6.74
CA LEU A 422 25.39 -4.32 6.89
C LEU A 422 24.75 -3.43 7.95
N GLY A 423 23.42 -3.29 7.91
CA GLY A 423 22.67 -2.51 8.90
C GLY A 423 22.84 -3.05 10.32
N ARG A 424 22.77 -4.38 10.48
CA ARG A 424 22.92 -5.04 11.79
C ARG A 424 24.32 -4.95 12.38
N LEU A 425 25.34 -4.97 11.52
CA LEU A 425 26.74 -4.78 11.92
C LEU A 425 27.15 -3.31 12.00
N SER A 426 26.24 -2.38 11.67
CA SER A 426 26.47 -0.94 11.56
C SER A 426 27.78 -0.66 10.84
N VAL A 427 27.91 -1.20 9.63
CA VAL A 427 29.10 -1.03 8.78
C VAL A 427 29.04 0.35 8.14
N SER A 428 30.01 1.22 8.42
CA SER A 428 30.13 2.49 7.72
C SER A 428 30.38 2.27 6.23
N LEU A 429 29.65 2.99 5.39
CA LEU A 429 29.79 2.95 3.94
C LEU A 429 30.34 4.28 3.41
N THR A 430 31.21 4.21 2.40
CA THR A 430 31.53 5.38 1.59
C THR A 430 30.44 5.63 0.55
N GLN A 431 30.34 6.86 0.04
CA GLN A 431 29.43 7.16 -1.06
C GLN A 431 29.69 6.25 -2.28
N GLU A 432 30.96 5.98 -2.59
CA GLU A 432 31.33 5.11 -3.71
C GLU A 432 30.85 3.67 -3.51
N GLN A 433 30.87 3.15 -2.28
CA GLN A 433 30.31 1.83 -1.98
C GLN A 433 28.80 1.81 -2.16
N TYR A 434 28.10 2.84 -1.66
CA TYR A 434 26.65 2.96 -1.82
C TYR A 434 26.24 3.04 -3.30
N ASP A 435 26.93 3.86 -4.10
CA ASP A 435 26.68 3.97 -5.54
C ASP A 435 26.88 2.62 -6.26
N ARG A 436 27.89 1.83 -5.85
CA ARG A 436 28.08 0.46 -6.38
C ARG A 436 26.93 -0.45 -5.98
N TYR A 437 26.40 -0.34 -4.76
CA TYR A 437 25.26 -1.15 -4.32
C TYR A 437 23.99 -0.78 -5.08
N GLN A 438 23.76 0.51 -5.35
CA GLN A 438 22.68 0.97 -6.23
C GLN A 438 22.84 0.36 -7.63
N ALA A 439 24.04 0.41 -8.22
CA ALA A 439 24.29 -0.18 -9.54
C ALA A 439 24.09 -1.71 -9.58
N ILE A 440 24.38 -2.43 -8.49
CA ILE A 440 24.07 -3.87 -8.38
C ILE A 440 22.55 -4.07 -8.33
N GLY A 441 21.84 -3.29 -7.49
CA GLY A 441 20.39 -3.34 -7.38
C GLY A 441 19.68 -3.06 -8.70
N GLU A 442 20.07 -2.01 -9.41
CA GLU A 442 19.55 -1.68 -10.75
C GLU A 442 19.74 -2.84 -11.75
N ARG A 443 20.92 -3.50 -11.73
CA ARG A 443 21.20 -4.63 -12.61
C ARG A 443 20.39 -5.88 -12.26
N PHE A 444 20.02 -6.07 -11.00
CA PHE A 444 19.03 -7.08 -10.61
C PHE A 444 17.58 -6.64 -10.84
N GLY A 445 17.34 -5.36 -11.16
CA GLY A 445 16.03 -4.79 -11.37
C GLY A 445 15.27 -4.51 -10.07
N TYR A 446 15.98 -4.10 -9.02
CA TYR A 446 15.36 -3.67 -7.75
C TYR A 446 14.58 -2.37 -7.94
N GLY A 447 13.49 -2.21 -7.18
CA GLY A 447 12.78 -0.95 -7.10
C GLY A 447 13.60 0.15 -6.43
N GLU A 448 13.10 1.38 -6.55
CA GLU A 448 13.81 2.63 -6.25
C GLU A 448 14.45 2.66 -4.85
N TYR A 449 13.75 2.15 -3.84
CA TYR A 449 14.17 2.32 -2.44
C TYR A 449 14.77 1.07 -1.81
N HIS A 450 14.93 -0.03 -2.56
CA HIS A 450 15.45 -1.27 -2.01
C HIS A 450 16.85 -1.11 -1.38
N VAL A 451 17.75 -0.37 -2.03
CA VAL A 451 19.12 -0.14 -1.54
C VAL A 451 19.17 1.01 -0.52
N SER A 452 18.18 1.92 -0.56
CA SER A 452 18.13 3.08 0.33
C SER A 452 18.00 2.71 1.81
N ASP A 453 17.58 1.48 2.12
CA ASP A 453 17.61 0.92 3.48
C ASP A 453 18.98 1.06 4.16
N VAL A 454 20.09 1.07 3.41
CA VAL A 454 21.46 1.22 3.95
C VAL A 454 22.04 2.63 3.79
N ASP A 455 21.29 3.60 3.27
CA ASP A 455 21.76 4.99 3.07
C ASP A 455 22.19 5.66 4.40
N HIS A 456 21.50 5.32 5.50
CA HIS A 456 21.85 5.80 6.84
C HIS A 456 23.24 5.36 7.34
N LEU A 457 23.89 4.41 6.66
CA LEU A 457 25.25 3.95 6.96
C LEU A 457 26.32 4.75 6.20
N VAL A 458 25.94 5.59 5.24
CA VAL A 458 26.88 6.39 4.47
C VAL A 458 27.48 7.48 5.35
N GLU A 459 28.81 7.54 5.41
CA GLU A 459 29.52 8.57 6.15
C GLU A 459 29.23 9.95 5.55
N THR A 460 28.51 10.81 6.29
CA THR A 460 28.39 12.23 5.95
C THR A 460 29.74 12.90 6.16
N GLY A 461 30.42 13.23 5.06
CA GLY A 461 31.73 13.91 5.04
C GLY A 461 31.74 15.29 5.68
#